data_AF-A0AAN9I8Z4-F1
#
_entry.id   AF-A0AAN9I8Z4-F1
#
_cell.length_a   1.000
_cell.length_b   1.000
_cell.length_c   1.000
_cell.angle_alpha   90.00
_cell.angle_beta   90.00
_cell.angle_gamma   90.00
#
_symmetry.space_group_name_H-M   'P 1'
#
loop_
_entity.id
_entity.type
_entity.pdbx_description
1 polymer ?
#
loop_
_entity_poly.entity_id
_entity_poly.type
_entity_poly.pdbx_seq_one_letter_code
_entity_poly.pdbx_strand_id
1 'polypeptide(L)'
;MKMQAFVVDTMQHLYRLWKSRLHQYYKSMTSDEERLRNLPPDLPQDQWEYCVRRFGSDEFKKISERNSNNRRSDNRCIHTTGPKSFAEFEDELNDDGVLEWADQERSKKIHDELKNVVDTRGDEMTQEEVLLEVLKPRSGYVRGKGTALRGYAKGQHQLQQQQEFQKQDEIIKEQAQKIKELEVAREQDKQELLGAMDALKQQMFEMFAAQRG
;
A
#
# COMPACT_ATOMS: atom_id res chain seq x y z
N MET A 1 14.21 2.74 -6.78
CA MET A 1 13.42 1.50 -6.55
C MET A 1 12.07 1.45 -7.28
N LYS A 2 11.21 2.49 -7.25
CA LYS A 2 9.88 2.45 -7.90
C LYS A 2 9.91 2.24 -9.43
N MET A 3 10.89 2.84 -10.13
CA MET A 3 11.00 2.72 -11.59
C MET A 3 11.49 1.33 -12.04
N GLN A 4 12.41 0.72 -11.30
CA GLN A 4 12.87 -0.66 -11.59
C GLN A 4 11.73 -1.67 -11.41
N ALA A 5 10.94 -1.54 -10.34
CA ALA A 5 9.78 -2.40 -10.11
C ALA A 5 8.73 -2.26 -11.24
N PHE A 6 8.46 -1.03 -11.69
CA PHE A 6 7.55 -0.78 -12.81
C PHE A 6 8.03 -1.39 -14.13
N VAL A 7 9.32 -1.24 -14.45
CA VAL A 7 9.91 -1.82 -15.66
C VAL A 7 9.81 -3.36 -15.62
N VAL A 8 10.16 -3.97 -14.48
CA VAL A 8 10.07 -5.42 -14.31
C VAL A 8 8.63 -5.93 -14.46
N ASP A 9 7.66 -5.27 -13.83
CA ASP A 9 6.24 -5.65 -13.94
C ASP A 9 5.74 -5.53 -15.39
N THR A 10 6.10 -4.43 -16.07
CA THR A 10 5.75 -4.22 -17.48
C THR A 10 6.36 -5.31 -18.37
N MET A 11 7.63 -5.67 -18.17
CA MET A 11 8.29 -6.73 -18.92
C MET A 11 7.63 -8.10 -18.66
N GLN A 12 7.30 -8.41 -17.41
CA GLN A 12 6.60 -9.65 -17.06
C GLN A 12 5.20 -9.71 -17.69
N HIS A 13 4.49 -8.59 -17.73
CA HIS A 13 3.18 -8.48 -18.37
C HIS A 13 3.28 -8.71 -19.88
N LEU A 14 4.20 -8.02 -20.55
CA LEU A 14 4.45 -8.19 -21.99
C LEU A 14 4.84 -9.64 -22.33
N TYR A 15 5.68 -10.27 -21.51
CA TYR A 15 6.06 -11.66 -21.69
C TYR A 15 4.86 -12.63 -21.50
N ARG A 16 3.98 -12.37 -20.53
CA ARG A 16 2.74 -13.14 -20.34
C ARG A 16 1.79 -12.98 -21.54
N LEU A 17 1.63 -11.77 -22.05
CA LEU A 17 0.82 -11.49 -23.24
C LEU A 17 1.37 -12.20 -24.48
N TRP A 18 2.67 -12.10 -24.71
CA TRP A 18 3.36 -12.78 -25.81
C TRP A 18 3.15 -14.30 -25.76
N LYS A 19 3.36 -14.93 -24.59
CA LYS A 19 3.07 -16.37 -24.41
C LYS A 19 1.62 -16.73 -24.67
N SER A 20 0.68 -15.87 -24.25
CA SER A 20 -0.75 -16.08 -24.49
C SER A 20 -1.08 -16.04 -25.99
N ARG A 21 -0.53 -15.08 -26.73
CA ARG A 21 -0.69 -14.98 -28.20
C ARG A 21 -0.10 -16.19 -28.91
N LEU A 22 1.09 -16.62 -28.47
CA LEU A 22 1.75 -17.80 -29.02
C LEU A 22 0.92 -19.08 -28.82
N HIS A 23 0.32 -19.26 -27.64
CA HIS A 23 -0.57 -20.39 -27.38
C HIS A 23 -1.91 -20.28 -28.13
N GLN A 24 -2.41 -19.08 -28.42
CA GLN A 24 -3.57 -18.88 -29.30
C GLN A 24 -3.24 -19.30 -30.74
N TYR A 25 -2.06 -18.94 -31.25
CA TYR A 25 -1.57 -19.37 -32.55
C TYR A 25 -1.38 -20.90 -32.62
N TYR A 26 -0.86 -21.52 -31.56
CA TYR A 26 -0.82 -22.98 -31.45
C TYR A 26 -2.21 -23.62 -31.56
N LYS A 27 -3.23 -22.99 -30.96
CA LYS A 27 -4.62 -23.50 -30.95
C LYS A 27 -5.37 -23.29 -32.26
N SER A 28 -4.95 -22.38 -33.14
CA SER A 28 -5.62 -22.17 -34.42
C SER A 28 -5.40 -23.31 -35.41
N MET A 29 -4.37 -24.14 -35.19
CA MET A 29 -4.04 -25.31 -35.99
C MET A 29 -4.40 -26.59 -35.26
N THR A 30 -4.77 -27.63 -36.00
CA THR A 30 -5.30 -28.86 -35.39
C THR A 30 -4.22 -29.90 -35.18
N SER A 31 -3.34 -30.09 -36.17
CA SER A 31 -2.29 -31.11 -36.16
C SER A 31 -0.92 -30.55 -35.77
N ASP A 32 -0.07 -31.36 -35.14
CA ASP A 32 1.32 -30.99 -34.84
C ASP A 32 2.16 -30.81 -36.10
N GLU A 33 1.92 -31.60 -37.15
CA GLU A 33 2.61 -31.46 -38.44
C GLU A 33 2.28 -30.13 -39.11
N GLU A 34 1.02 -29.69 -38.99
CA GLU A 34 0.55 -28.39 -39.49
C GLU A 34 1.18 -27.24 -38.69
N ARG A 35 1.29 -27.40 -37.36
CA ARG A 35 1.95 -26.42 -36.48
C ARG A 35 3.42 -26.24 -36.83
N LEU A 36 4.16 -27.33 -37.06
CA LEU A 36 5.58 -27.25 -37.39
C LEU A 36 5.84 -26.63 -38.77
N ARG A 37 4.92 -26.79 -39.73
CA ARG A 37 5.01 -26.13 -41.04
C ARG A 37 4.67 -24.64 -40.99
N ASN A 38 3.80 -24.23 -40.08
CA ASN A 38 3.38 -22.84 -39.92
C ASN A 38 4.17 -22.16 -38.78
N LEU A 39 5.34 -21.65 -39.12
CA LEU A 39 6.22 -20.96 -38.19
C LEU A 39 5.70 -19.53 -37.88
N PRO A 40 5.61 -19.13 -36.59
CA PRO A 40 5.34 -17.73 -36.25
C PRO A 40 6.43 -16.79 -36.80
N PRO A 41 6.09 -15.58 -37.30
CA PRO A 41 7.06 -14.68 -37.94
C PRO A 41 8.25 -14.31 -37.07
N ASP A 42 8.04 -14.21 -35.76
CA ASP A 42 9.01 -13.68 -34.80
C ASP A 42 9.74 -14.77 -34.00
N LEU A 43 9.55 -16.06 -34.33
CA LEU A 43 10.07 -17.16 -33.54
C LEU A 43 10.95 -18.11 -34.38
N PRO A 44 12.19 -18.39 -33.96
CA PRO A 44 13.03 -19.42 -34.57
C PRO A 44 12.38 -20.81 -34.54
N GLN A 45 12.72 -21.66 -35.51
CA GLN A 45 12.12 -22.99 -35.67
C GLN A 45 12.35 -23.90 -34.47
N ASP A 46 13.57 -23.93 -33.93
CA ASP A 46 13.93 -24.71 -32.73
C ASP A 46 13.08 -24.32 -31.51
N GLN A 47 12.85 -23.02 -31.33
CA GLN A 47 12.03 -22.48 -30.24
C GLN A 47 10.55 -22.82 -30.45
N TRP A 48 10.07 -22.81 -31.70
CA TRP A 48 8.71 -23.19 -32.02
C TRP A 48 8.47 -24.69 -31.81
N GLU A 49 9.38 -25.55 -32.25
CA GLU A 49 9.35 -27.00 -31.99
C GLU A 49 9.27 -27.30 -30.48
N TYR A 50 10.06 -26.57 -29.67
CA TYR A 50 9.98 -26.65 -28.22
C TYR A 50 8.59 -26.24 -27.70
N CYS A 51 8.01 -25.15 -28.20
CA CYS A 51 6.69 -24.68 -27.79
C CYS A 51 5.59 -25.68 -28.15
N VAL A 52 5.60 -26.24 -29.37
CA VAL A 52 4.63 -27.25 -29.81
C VAL A 52 4.69 -28.46 -28.89
N ARG A 53 5.90 -29.00 -28.63
CA ARG A 53 6.09 -30.11 -27.68
C ARG A 53 5.61 -29.76 -26.26
N ARG A 54 5.90 -28.55 -25.79
CA ARG A 54 5.49 -28.10 -24.45
C ARG A 54 3.98 -27.96 -24.33
N PHE A 55 3.32 -27.32 -25.29
CA PHE A 55 1.86 -27.12 -25.29
C PHE A 55 1.09 -28.42 -25.54
N GLY A 56 1.68 -29.34 -26.31
CA GLY A 56 1.16 -30.68 -26.54
C GLY A 56 1.25 -31.61 -25.32
N SER A 57 2.16 -31.33 -24.38
CA SER A 57 2.37 -32.17 -23.19
C SER A 57 1.12 -32.26 -22.30
N ASP A 58 0.85 -33.46 -21.79
CA ASP A 58 -0.30 -33.72 -20.91
C ASP A 58 -0.24 -32.90 -19.63
N GLU A 59 0.96 -32.66 -19.10
CA GLU A 59 1.17 -31.80 -17.95
C GLU A 59 0.68 -30.37 -18.23
N PHE A 60 1.05 -29.81 -19.39
CA PHE A 60 0.59 -28.48 -19.77
C PHE A 60 -0.92 -28.42 -19.97
N LYS A 61 -1.48 -29.42 -20.67
CA LYS A 61 -2.92 -29.51 -20.93
C LYS A 61 -3.72 -29.56 -19.62
N LYS A 62 -3.32 -30.42 -18.67
CA LYS A 62 -3.95 -30.53 -17.34
C LYS A 62 -3.94 -29.20 -16.59
N ILE A 63 -2.80 -28.50 -16.58
CA ILE A 63 -2.68 -27.19 -15.91
C ILE A 63 -3.53 -26.13 -16.62
N SER A 64 -3.48 -26.08 -17.95
CA SER A 64 -4.25 -25.12 -18.76
C SER A 64 -5.75 -25.32 -18.60
N GLU A 65 -6.21 -26.57 -18.58
CA GLU A 65 -7.61 -26.92 -18.37
C GLU A 65 -8.07 -26.54 -16.96
N ARG A 66 -7.31 -26.92 -15.92
CA ARG A 66 -7.57 -26.49 -14.54
C ARG A 66 -7.66 -24.97 -14.41
N ASN A 67 -6.71 -24.24 -15.00
CA ASN A 67 -6.71 -22.77 -14.96
C ASN A 67 -7.90 -22.17 -15.72
N SER A 68 -8.30 -22.78 -16.83
CA SER A 68 -9.48 -22.36 -17.61
C SER A 68 -10.77 -22.63 -16.83
N ASN A 69 -10.88 -23.79 -16.19
CA ASN A 69 -12.01 -24.16 -15.35
C ASN A 69 -12.08 -23.26 -14.11
N ASN A 70 -10.96 -22.97 -13.45
CA ASN A 70 -10.92 -22.00 -12.35
C ASN A 70 -11.35 -20.60 -12.81
N ARG A 71 -10.90 -20.16 -14.00
CA ARG A 71 -11.32 -18.87 -14.58
C ARG A 71 -12.81 -18.85 -14.89
N ARG A 72 -13.39 -19.96 -15.34
CA ARG A 72 -14.82 -20.08 -15.68
C ARG A 72 -15.69 -20.39 -14.47
N SER A 73 -15.12 -20.88 -13.38
CA SER A 73 -15.85 -21.30 -12.20
C SER A 73 -16.63 -20.13 -11.59
N ASP A 74 -17.84 -20.44 -11.15
CA ASP A 74 -18.71 -19.52 -10.39
C ASP A 74 -18.19 -19.30 -8.96
N ASN A 75 -17.20 -20.11 -8.54
CA ASN A 75 -16.44 -19.95 -7.30
C ASN A 75 -15.41 -18.82 -7.36
N ARG A 76 -15.41 -17.97 -8.40
CA ARG A 76 -14.71 -16.70 -8.32
C ARG A 76 -15.24 -15.94 -7.12
N CYS A 77 -14.35 -15.46 -6.26
CA CYS A 77 -14.73 -14.58 -5.16
C CYS A 77 -15.22 -13.27 -5.78
N ILE A 78 -16.50 -13.26 -6.11
CA ILE A 78 -17.33 -12.10 -6.22
C ILE A 78 -17.43 -11.63 -4.77
N HIS A 79 -16.57 -10.70 -4.39
CA HIS A 79 -16.72 -9.92 -3.16
C HIS A 79 -18.13 -9.33 -3.06
N THR A 80 -18.45 -8.74 -1.92
CA THR A 80 -19.73 -8.12 -1.51
C THR A 80 -20.36 -7.15 -2.51
N THR A 81 -19.71 -6.91 -3.63
CA THR A 81 -19.95 -5.85 -4.59
C THR A 81 -20.09 -6.39 -6.03
N GLY A 82 -20.01 -7.71 -6.24
CA GLY A 82 -20.11 -8.27 -7.58
C GLY A 82 -18.76 -8.36 -8.31
N PRO A 83 -18.76 -8.28 -9.65
CA PRO A 83 -17.56 -8.13 -10.47
C PRO A 83 -16.84 -6.79 -10.28
N LYS A 84 -17.56 -5.77 -9.78
CA LYS A 84 -17.09 -4.38 -9.60
C LYS A 84 -16.46 -4.18 -8.24
N SER A 85 -15.36 -3.44 -8.17
CA SER A 85 -14.62 -3.14 -6.93
C SER A 85 -15.36 -2.17 -6.00
N PHE A 86 -15.06 -2.18 -4.70
CA PHE A 86 -15.59 -1.17 -3.76
C PHE A 86 -15.32 0.28 -4.21
N ALA A 87 -14.17 0.55 -4.84
CA ALA A 87 -13.86 1.87 -5.37
C ALA A 87 -14.80 2.26 -6.53
N GLU A 88 -15.16 1.30 -7.39
CA GLU A 88 -16.15 1.53 -8.45
C GLU A 88 -17.55 1.76 -7.88
N PHE A 89 -17.88 1.18 -6.71
CA PHE A 89 -19.16 1.40 -6.04
C PHE A 89 -19.24 2.70 -5.23
N GLU A 90 -18.13 3.19 -4.67
CA GLU A 90 -18.07 4.53 -4.07
C GLU A 90 -18.24 5.62 -5.14
N ASP A 91 -17.71 5.39 -6.34
CA ASP A 91 -17.90 6.27 -7.50
C ASP A 91 -19.30 6.13 -8.14
N GLU A 92 -19.94 4.96 -8.01
CA GLU A 92 -21.31 4.65 -8.47
C GLU A 92 -22.35 4.74 -7.34
N LEU A 93 -22.16 5.63 -6.36
CA LEU A 93 -23.30 6.06 -5.55
C LEU A 93 -24.32 6.70 -6.50
N ASN A 94 -25.55 6.19 -6.51
CA ASN A 94 -26.66 6.86 -7.21
C ASN A 94 -26.77 8.32 -6.72
N ASP A 95 -27.45 9.20 -7.48
CA ASP A 95 -27.68 10.61 -7.08
C ASP A 95 -28.26 10.77 -5.65
N ASP A 96 -28.87 9.70 -5.11
CA ASP A 96 -29.47 9.61 -3.78
C ASP A 96 -28.52 9.05 -2.68
N GLY A 97 -27.27 8.69 -3.01
CA GLY A 97 -26.28 8.15 -2.07
C GLY A 97 -26.50 6.69 -1.64
N VAL A 98 -27.27 5.92 -2.41
CA VAL A 98 -27.60 4.51 -2.11
C VAL A 98 -26.76 3.57 -2.97
N LEU A 99 -26.17 2.55 -2.34
CA LEU A 99 -25.39 1.49 -2.99
C LEU A 99 -26.29 0.50 -3.75
N GLU A 100 -26.07 0.31 -5.05
CA GLU A 100 -26.76 -0.69 -5.87
C GLU A 100 -26.06 -2.06 -5.84
N TRP A 101 -26.52 -2.99 -5.00
CA TRP A 101 -25.89 -4.30 -4.89
C TRP A 101 -25.89 -5.09 -6.21
N ALA A 102 -24.74 -5.66 -6.57
CA ALA A 102 -24.63 -6.53 -7.75
C ALA A 102 -25.43 -7.85 -7.61
N ASP A 103 -25.66 -8.29 -6.36
CA ASP A 103 -26.54 -9.41 -6.03
C ASP A 103 -27.25 -9.07 -4.71
N GLN A 104 -28.55 -8.77 -4.81
CA GLN A 104 -29.37 -8.25 -3.72
C GLN A 104 -29.52 -9.23 -2.55
N GLU A 105 -29.35 -10.53 -2.78
CA GLU A 105 -29.61 -11.56 -1.77
C GLU A 105 -28.31 -12.02 -1.12
N ARG A 106 -27.33 -12.44 -1.92
CA ARG A 106 -26.04 -12.94 -1.39
C ARG A 106 -25.16 -11.82 -0.89
N SER A 107 -25.03 -10.74 -1.67
CA SER A 107 -24.05 -9.69 -1.35
C SER A 107 -24.49 -8.85 -0.17
N LYS A 108 -25.78 -8.52 -0.10
CA LYS A 108 -26.38 -7.82 1.03
C LYS A 108 -26.24 -8.62 2.33
N LYS A 109 -26.51 -9.93 2.30
CA LYS A 109 -26.34 -10.81 3.46
C LYS A 109 -24.89 -10.84 3.97
N ILE A 110 -23.92 -10.98 3.06
CA ILE A 110 -22.49 -10.96 3.42
C ILE A 110 -22.09 -9.60 4.00
N HIS A 111 -22.61 -8.50 3.45
CA HIS A 111 -22.37 -7.16 3.98
C HIS A 111 -22.89 -7.01 5.41
N ASP A 112 -24.12 -7.45 5.67
CA ASP A 112 -24.74 -7.37 7.00
C ASP A 112 -23.97 -8.24 8.01
N GLU A 113 -23.51 -9.42 7.61
CA GLU A 113 -22.65 -10.28 8.44
C GLU A 113 -21.29 -9.61 8.74
N LEU A 114 -20.64 -8.99 7.76
CA LEU A 114 -19.40 -8.22 7.96
C LEU A 114 -19.60 -7.04 8.90
N LYS A 115 -20.68 -6.28 8.71
CA LYS A 115 -21.02 -5.13 9.55
C LYS A 115 -21.22 -5.56 11.01
N ASN A 116 -21.92 -6.66 11.25
CA ASN A 116 -22.12 -7.20 12.59
C ASN A 116 -20.80 -7.60 13.26
N VAL A 117 -19.86 -8.21 12.53
CA VAL A 117 -18.53 -8.58 13.08
C VAL A 117 -17.69 -7.33 13.36
N VAL A 118 -17.71 -6.33 12.49
CA VAL A 118 -17.02 -5.05 12.72
C VAL A 118 -17.61 -4.30 13.92
N ASP A 119 -18.93 -4.22 14.03
CA ASP A 119 -19.61 -3.53 15.13
C ASP A 119 -19.36 -4.22 16.49
N THR A 120 -19.09 -5.54 16.50
CA THR A 120 -18.86 -6.29 17.73
C THR A 120 -17.39 -6.44 18.12
N ARG A 121 -16.48 -6.57 17.15
CA ARG A 121 -15.06 -6.93 17.37
C ARG A 121 -14.08 -6.19 16.45
N GLY A 122 -14.52 -5.13 15.77
CA GLY A 122 -13.73 -4.44 14.75
C GLY A 122 -12.39 -3.89 15.23
N ASP A 123 -12.27 -3.54 16.52
CA ASP A 123 -11.03 -3.02 17.11
C ASP A 123 -10.02 -4.12 17.47
N GLU A 124 -10.47 -5.37 17.63
CA GLU A 124 -9.65 -6.50 18.07
C GLU A 124 -9.16 -7.36 16.90
N MET A 125 -9.78 -7.23 15.72
CA MET A 125 -9.55 -8.10 14.58
C MET A 125 -9.06 -7.32 13.37
N THR A 126 -8.05 -7.85 12.70
CA THR A 126 -7.63 -7.32 11.41
C THR A 126 -8.72 -7.56 10.37
N GLN A 127 -8.74 -6.72 9.34
CA GLN A 127 -9.68 -6.85 8.22
C GLN A 127 -9.65 -8.27 7.59
N GLU A 128 -8.48 -8.89 7.53
CA GLU A 128 -8.33 -10.24 6.97
C GLU A 128 -8.98 -11.30 7.87
N GLU A 129 -8.90 -11.14 9.19
CA GLU A 129 -9.54 -12.04 10.15
C GLU A 129 -11.06 -11.89 10.11
N VAL A 130 -11.59 -10.67 10.01
CA VAL A 130 -13.04 -10.41 9.85
C VAL A 130 -13.57 -11.05 8.56
N LEU A 131 -12.83 -10.89 7.45
CA LEU A 131 -13.20 -11.50 6.17
C LEU A 131 -13.10 -13.02 6.22
N LEU A 132 -12.10 -13.58 6.89
CA LEU A 132 -11.94 -15.03 7.04
C LEU A 132 -13.00 -15.63 7.97
N GLU A 133 -13.50 -14.89 8.95
CA GLU A 133 -14.60 -15.34 9.82
C GLU A 133 -15.92 -15.43 9.02
N VAL A 134 -16.28 -14.37 8.29
CA VAL A 134 -17.54 -14.33 7.52
C VAL A 134 -17.49 -15.22 6.28
N LEU A 135 -16.40 -15.14 5.50
CA LEU A 135 -16.31 -15.85 4.23
C LEU A 135 -15.76 -17.28 4.38
N LYS A 136 -15.20 -17.61 5.56
CA LYS A 136 -14.43 -18.83 5.87
C LYS A 136 -13.09 -18.90 5.12
N PRO A 137 -12.11 -19.69 5.59
CA PRO A 137 -10.88 -19.93 4.84
C PRO A 137 -11.18 -20.48 3.45
N ARG A 138 -10.74 -19.78 2.40
CA ARG A 138 -10.92 -20.18 1.00
C ARG A 138 -9.60 -20.22 0.27
N SER A 139 -9.43 -21.21 -0.59
CA SER A 139 -8.28 -21.30 -1.48
C SER A 139 -8.50 -20.42 -2.72
N GLY A 140 -7.49 -19.63 -3.10
CA GLY A 140 -7.48 -18.84 -4.33
C GLY A 140 -7.34 -17.32 -4.16
N TYR A 141 -7.30 -16.62 -5.30
CA TYR A 141 -7.11 -15.17 -5.38
C TYR A 141 -8.43 -14.42 -5.10
N VAL A 142 -8.44 -13.55 -4.10
CA VAL A 142 -9.56 -12.64 -3.81
C VAL A 142 -9.47 -11.41 -4.74
N ARG A 143 -10.41 -11.30 -5.68
CA ARG A 143 -10.55 -10.10 -6.53
C ARG A 143 -11.32 -9.05 -5.72
N GLY A 144 -10.85 -7.80 -5.68
CA GLY A 144 -11.55 -6.74 -4.95
C GLY A 144 -11.14 -6.55 -3.48
N LYS A 145 -9.85 -6.70 -3.14
CA LYS A 145 -9.27 -5.97 -1.97
C LYS A 145 -9.19 -4.46 -2.26
N GLY A 146 -10.26 -3.87 -2.83
CA GLY A 146 -10.29 -2.48 -3.27
C GLY A 146 -9.70 -1.57 -2.19
N THR A 147 -9.01 -0.52 -2.63
CA THR A 147 -8.34 0.46 -1.75
C THR A 147 -9.28 1.10 -0.70
N ALA A 148 -10.60 0.90 -0.81
CA ALA A 148 -11.63 1.49 0.04
C ALA A 148 -11.58 1.09 1.53
N LEU A 149 -11.34 -0.19 1.88
CA LEU A 149 -11.20 -0.58 3.31
C LEU A 149 -9.85 -0.15 3.93
N ARG A 150 -8.96 0.43 3.14
CA ARG A 150 -7.79 1.13 3.65
C ARG A 150 -8.17 2.45 4.33
N GLY A 151 -9.39 2.96 4.14
CA GLY A 151 -9.86 4.24 4.69
C GLY A 151 -10.19 4.19 6.18
N TYR A 152 -10.90 3.15 6.64
CA TYR A 152 -11.41 3.09 8.02
C TYR A 152 -10.29 2.89 9.06
N ALA A 153 -9.36 1.96 8.83
CA ALA A 153 -8.23 1.73 9.74
C ALA A 153 -7.16 2.85 9.64
N LYS A 154 -7.00 3.48 8.47
CA LYS A 154 -6.08 4.61 8.33
C LYS A 154 -6.61 5.90 8.92
N GLY A 155 -7.92 6.15 8.88
CA GLY A 155 -8.51 7.39 9.43
C GLY A 155 -8.25 7.52 10.94
N GLN A 156 -8.49 6.46 11.70
CA GLN A 156 -8.21 6.41 13.14
C GLN A 156 -6.70 6.55 13.43
N HIS A 157 -5.85 5.80 12.72
CA HIS A 157 -4.40 5.88 12.94
C HIS A 157 -3.81 7.23 12.50
N GLN A 158 -4.35 7.85 11.46
CA GLN A 158 -3.96 9.17 10.98
C GLN A 158 -4.41 10.28 11.94
N LEU A 159 -5.59 10.15 12.55
CA LEU A 159 -6.06 11.08 13.58
C LEU A 159 -5.21 10.98 14.86
N GLN A 160 -4.87 9.76 15.29
CA GLN A 160 -3.95 9.54 16.41
C GLN A 160 -2.55 10.09 16.12
N GLN A 161 -2.01 9.84 14.92
CA GLN A 161 -0.73 10.41 14.50
C GLN A 161 -0.78 11.95 14.47
N GLN A 162 -1.86 12.55 13.97
CA GLN A 162 -2.03 14.01 13.99
C GLN A 162 -2.06 14.57 15.42
N GLN A 163 -2.75 13.90 16.34
CA GLN A 163 -2.77 14.30 17.75
C GLN A 163 -1.40 14.15 18.41
N GLU A 164 -0.63 13.11 18.09
CA GLU A 164 0.75 12.96 18.55
C GLU A 164 1.67 14.03 17.97
N PHE A 165 1.56 14.34 16.68
CA PHE A 165 2.31 15.44 16.06
C PHE A 165 1.99 16.79 16.70
N GLN A 166 0.71 17.07 16.99
CA GLN A 166 0.32 18.29 17.68
C GLN A 166 0.92 18.38 19.09
N LYS A 167 0.88 17.28 19.86
CA LYS A 167 1.52 17.23 21.18
C LYS A 167 3.03 17.41 21.10
N GLN A 168 3.69 16.82 20.11
CA GLN A 168 5.13 17.00 19.89
C GLN A 168 5.47 18.45 19.52
N ASP A 169 4.68 19.09 18.66
CA ASP A 169 4.86 20.50 18.30
C ASP A 169 4.69 21.44 19.49
N GLU A 170 3.73 21.17 20.39
CA GLU A 170 3.58 21.92 21.64
C GLU A 170 4.80 21.78 22.56
N ILE A 171 5.29 20.55 22.74
CA ILE A 171 6.51 20.28 23.53
C ILE A 171 7.72 20.99 22.91
N ILE A 172 7.88 20.95 21.59
CA ILE A 172 8.98 21.61 20.89
C ILE A 172 8.91 23.13 21.07
N LYS A 173 7.71 23.73 21.00
CA LYS A 173 7.52 25.17 21.24
C LYS A 173 7.89 25.56 22.67
N GLU A 174 7.46 24.77 23.66
CA GLU A 174 7.78 25.02 25.06
C GLU A 174 9.28 24.91 25.33
N GLN A 175 9.94 23.90 24.75
CA GLN A 175 11.39 23.73 24.82
C GLN A 175 12.13 24.90 24.16
N ALA A 176 11.69 25.36 22.99
CA ALA A 176 12.28 26.51 22.31
C ALA A 176 12.15 27.80 23.13
N GLN A 177 11.04 27.99 23.84
CA GLN A 177 10.88 29.14 24.73
C GLN A 177 11.83 29.07 25.94
N LYS A 178 11.93 27.90 26.58
CA LYS A 178 12.89 27.67 27.67
C LYS A 178 14.34 27.91 27.24
N ILE A 179 14.72 27.48 26.04
CA ILE A 179 16.06 27.74 25.48
C ILE A 179 16.31 29.24 25.34
N LYS A 180 15.34 30.01 24.80
CA LYS A 180 15.47 31.47 24.70
C LYS A 180 15.63 32.15 26.06
N GLU A 181 14.84 31.74 27.05
CA GLU A 181 14.93 32.27 28.41
C GLU A 181 16.31 31.99 29.04
N LEU A 182 16.83 30.77 28.86
CA LEU A 182 18.17 30.39 29.31
C LEU A 182 19.28 31.16 28.59
N GLU A 183 19.13 31.44 27.29
CA GLU A 183 20.07 32.25 26.53
C GLU A 183 20.12 33.70 27.02
N VAL A 184 18.96 34.28 27.33
CA VAL A 184 18.87 35.63 27.90
C VAL A 184 19.51 35.68 29.29
N ALA A 185 19.21 34.72 30.16
CA ALA A 185 19.82 34.62 31.48
C ALA A 185 21.35 34.50 31.39
N ARG A 186 21.86 33.63 30.50
CA ARG A 186 23.29 33.48 30.27
C ARG A 186 23.96 34.77 29.80
N GLU A 187 23.30 35.55 28.96
CA GLU A 187 23.85 36.83 28.51
C GLU A 187 23.83 37.88 29.63
N GLN A 188 22.79 37.89 30.47
CA GLN A 188 22.74 38.73 31.67
C GLN A 188 23.88 38.40 32.64
N ASP A 189 24.05 37.12 32.98
CA ASP A 189 25.15 36.65 33.86
C ASP A 189 26.52 37.07 33.30
N LYS A 190 26.70 36.97 31.99
CA LYS A 190 27.95 37.37 31.32
C LYS A 190 28.19 38.88 31.42
N GLN A 191 27.14 39.71 31.27
CA GLN A 191 27.24 41.16 31.42
C GLN A 191 27.54 41.56 32.87
N GLU A 192 26.92 40.90 33.84
CA GLU A 192 27.20 41.12 35.27
C GLU A 192 28.66 40.79 35.61
N LEU A 193 29.17 39.68 35.08
CA LEU A 193 30.55 39.24 35.32
C LEU A 193 31.57 40.20 34.69
N LEU A 194 31.29 40.72 33.48
CA LEU A 194 32.07 41.78 32.84
C LEU A 194 32.05 43.07 33.67
N GLY A 195 30.88 43.50 34.15
CA GLY A 195 30.75 44.68 35.01
C GLY A 195 31.52 44.54 36.32
N ALA A 196 31.46 43.37 36.96
CA ALA A 196 32.22 43.07 38.17
C ALA A 196 33.74 43.10 37.93
N MET A 197 34.20 42.55 36.79
CA MET A 197 35.60 42.61 36.38
C MET A 197 36.08 44.05 36.17
N ASP A 198 35.27 44.89 35.52
CA ASP A 198 35.65 46.28 35.26
C ASP A 198 35.65 47.13 36.54
N ALA A 199 34.70 46.91 37.46
CA ALA A 199 34.72 47.53 38.79
C ALA A 199 35.98 47.14 39.59
N LEU A 200 36.39 45.87 39.54
CA LEU A 200 37.61 45.40 40.21
C LEU A 200 38.87 46.00 39.59
N LYS A 201 38.92 46.16 38.26
CA LYS A 201 40.02 46.88 37.58
C LYS A 201 40.08 48.34 38.02
N GLN A 202 38.93 49.02 38.12
CA GLN A 202 38.86 50.41 38.57
C GLN A 202 39.35 50.55 40.03
N GLN A 203 38.89 49.68 40.93
CA GLN A 203 39.38 49.66 42.32
C GLN A 203 40.89 49.43 42.40
N MET A 204 41.44 48.48 41.62
CA MET A 204 42.89 48.28 41.55
C MET A 204 43.61 49.53 41.04
N PHE A 205 43.10 50.17 39.99
CA PHE A 205 43.69 51.39 39.44
C PHE A 205 43.69 52.55 40.45
N GLU A 206 42.60 52.76 41.19
CA GLU A 206 42.50 53.75 42.25
C GLU A 206 43.46 53.46 43.42
N MET A 207 43.59 52.20 43.84
CA MET A 207 44.56 51.80 44.86
C MET A 207 46.00 52.06 44.41
N PHE A 208 46.35 51.76 43.15
CA PHE A 208 47.68 52.03 42.61
C PHE A 208 47.96 53.53 42.45
N ALA A 209 46.95 54.34 42.15
CA ALA A 209 47.07 55.80 42.08
C ALA A 209 47.27 56.41 43.49
N ALA A 210 46.56 55.91 44.51
CA ALA A 210 46.69 56.35 45.90
C ALA A 210 48.06 56.01 46.54
N GLN A 211 48.78 55.02 46.02
CA GLN A 211 50.14 54.66 46.48
C GLN A 211 51.27 55.50 45.84
N ARG A 212 50.98 56.35 44.85
CA ARG A 212 51.97 57.17 44.12
C ARG A 212 51.84 58.68 44.36
N GLY A 213 50.92 59.12 45.21
CA GLY A 213 50.82 60.51 45.71
C GLY A 213 51.33 60.60 47.14
#